data_AF-A0A8T2JMB1-F1
#
_entry.id   AF-A0A8T2JMB1-F1
#
_cell.length_a   1.000
_cell.length_b   1.000
_cell.length_c   1.000
_cell.angle_alpha   90.00
_cell.angle_beta   90.00
_cell.angle_gamma   90.00
#
_symmetry.space_group_name_H-M   'P 1'
#
loop_
_entity.id
_entity.type
_entity.pdbx_description
1 polymer ?
#
loop_
_entity_poly.entity_id
_entity_poly.type
_entity_poly.pdbx_seq_one_letter_code
_entity_poly.pdbx_strand_id
1 'polypeptide(L)'
;MATALRIRPKIVSDQPLPGEDLLEVEKLAGALKRNPGDLDVVCRFVQINEGKFLQLPNNLKLRICGLSGTVYMGQNYMLESWKNLYLPRKTNMVVLGAVDNCLSMAPGNQLVILVAETGHIFAYEDEELHKISNSCKEFFKEGITITNEVYSYPDTPSPAGSDQDEEIQKIRAETRQFVNKSADVFKELLDKF
;
A
#
# COMPACT_ATOMS: atom_id res chain seq x y z
N MET A 1 -15.62 -11.42 62.39
CA MET A 1 -14.42 -11.09 61.59
C MET A 1 -14.34 -12.15 60.48
N ALA A 2 -14.21 -11.91 59.18
CA ALA A 2 -13.98 -10.72 58.38
C ALA A 2 -14.66 -10.91 57.01
N THR A 3 -15.23 -9.85 56.43
CA THR A 3 -15.84 -9.83 55.09
C THR A 3 -14.75 -9.68 54.03
N ALA A 4 -14.64 -10.64 53.11
CA ALA A 4 -13.73 -10.54 51.96
C ALA A 4 -14.37 -9.68 50.85
N LEU A 5 -13.80 -8.50 50.62
CA LEU A 5 -14.11 -7.62 49.48
C LEU A 5 -13.67 -8.28 48.17
N ARG A 6 -14.64 -8.66 47.34
CA ARG A 6 -14.43 -9.22 46.01
C ARG A 6 -14.23 -8.07 45.02
N ILE A 7 -12.97 -7.69 44.78
CA ILE A 7 -12.62 -6.71 43.74
C ILE A 7 -12.88 -7.36 42.37
N ARG A 8 -13.86 -6.85 41.62
CA ARG A 8 -14.03 -7.21 40.21
C ARG A 8 -12.98 -6.46 39.41
N PRO A 9 -12.19 -7.12 38.53
CA PRO A 9 -11.31 -6.40 37.64
C PRO A 9 -12.16 -5.56 36.68
N LYS A 10 -11.84 -4.28 36.57
CA LYS A 10 -12.42 -3.39 35.58
C LYS A 10 -11.83 -3.81 34.24
N ILE A 11 -12.58 -4.59 33.46
CA ILE A 11 -12.28 -4.81 32.06
C ILE A 11 -12.45 -3.44 31.40
N VAL A 12 -11.34 -2.74 31.19
CA VAL A 12 -11.30 -1.56 30.33
C VAL A 12 -11.41 -2.12 28.93
N SER A 13 -12.61 -2.08 28.36
CA SER A 13 -12.81 -2.33 26.95
C SER A 13 -12.14 -1.20 26.19
N ASP A 14 -11.04 -1.51 25.52
CA ASP A 14 -10.29 -0.59 24.65
C ASP A 14 -11.04 -0.29 23.33
N GLN A 15 -12.36 -0.47 23.32
CA GLN A 15 -13.20 -0.14 22.18
C GLN A 15 -13.64 1.33 22.32
N PRO A 16 -13.32 2.19 21.33
CA PRO A 16 -13.86 3.54 21.27
C PRO A 16 -15.39 3.51 21.36
N LEU A 17 -15.97 4.55 21.96
CA LEU A 17 -17.42 4.71 21.97
C LEU A 17 -17.92 4.76 20.50
N PRO A 18 -19.05 4.11 20.16
CA PRO A 18 -19.51 3.93 18.78
C PRO A 18 -19.71 5.21 17.92
N GLY A 19 -19.53 6.41 18.48
CA GLY A 19 -19.66 7.70 17.78
C GLY A 19 -18.35 8.46 17.56
N GLU A 20 -17.26 8.16 18.28
CA GLU A 20 -15.98 8.88 18.11
C GLU A 20 -15.27 8.47 16.82
N ASP A 21 -15.36 7.19 16.44
CA ASP A 21 -14.78 6.66 15.20
C ASP A 21 -15.42 7.30 13.96
N LEU A 22 -16.74 7.54 13.99
CA LEU A 22 -17.46 8.21 12.91
C LEU A 22 -16.99 9.66 12.71
N LEU A 23 -16.77 10.40 13.80
CA LEU A 23 -16.35 11.81 13.72
C LEU A 23 -14.95 11.95 13.12
N GLU A 24 -14.00 11.09 13.51
CA GLU A 24 -12.64 11.10 12.96
C GLU A 24 -12.63 10.68 11.48
N VAL A 25 -13.45 9.70 11.10
CA VAL A 25 -13.64 9.30 9.69
C VAL A 25 -14.26 10.42 8.86
N GLU A 26 -15.26 11.12 9.38
CA GLU A 26 -15.86 12.28 8.70
C GLU A 26 -14.86 13.43 8.53
N LYS A 27 -14.01 13.68 9.52
CA LYS A 27 -12.92 14.67 9.41
C LYS A 27 -11.91 14.28 8.33
N LEU A 28 -11.47 13.02 8.31
CA LEU A 28 -10.58 12.50 7.27
C LEU A 28 -11.20 12.66 5.87
N ALA A 29 -12.43 12.17 5.71
CA ALA A 29 -13.16 12.27 4.43
C ALA A 29 -13.38 13.74 4.01
N GLY A 30 -13.68 14.64 4.96
CA GLY A 30 -13.83 16.07 4.71
C GLY A 30 -12.53 16.78 4.35
N ALA A 31 -11.40 16.36 4.91
CA ALA A 31 -10.07 16.86 4.55
C ALA A 31 -9.70 16.44 3.13
N LEU A 32 -9.82 15.14 2.82
CA LEU A 32 -9.49 14.60 1.50
C LEU A 32 -10.46 15.06 0.40
N LYS A 33 -11.72 15.37 0.73
CA LYS A 33 -12.63 16.01 -0.22
C LYS A 33 -12.14 17.42 -0.64
N ARG A 34 -11.49 18.15 0.27
CA ARG A 34 -10.94 19.49 -0.02
C ARG A 34 -9.59 19.42 -0.72
N ASN A 35 -8.76 18.45 -0.35
CA ASN A 35 -7.46 18.21 -0.95
C ASN A 35 -7.18 16.69 -1.04
N PRO A 36 -7.52 16.05 -2.18
CA PRO A 36 -7.33 14.60 -2.35
C PRO A 36 -5.88 14.13 -2.22
N GLY A 37 -4.91 15.01 -2.49
CA GLY A 37 -3.49 14.73 -2.42
C GLY A 37 -2.86 14.90 -1.04
N ASP A 38 -3.65 15.23 -0.01
CA ASP A 38 -3.15 15.42 1.37
C ASP A 38 -2.91 14.08 2.07
N LEU A 39 -1.86 13.37 1.65
CA LEU A 39 -1.47 12.08 2.24
C LEU A 39 -0.97 12.23 3.68
N ASP A 40 -0.50 13.43 4.08
CA ASP A 40 -0.06 13.70 5.45
C ASP A 40 -1.21 13.60 6.45
N VAL A 41 -2.42 14.02 6.06
CA VAL A 41 -3.63 13.84 6.87
C VAL A 41 -3.96 12.36 7.05
N VAL A 42 -3.75 11.53 6.02
CA VAL A 42 -3.93 10.07 6.13
C VAL A 42 -2.90 9.48 7.09
N CYS A 43 -1.62 9.81 6.92
CA CYS A 43 -0.55 9.35 7.81
C CYS A 43 -0.83 9.72 9.28
N ARG A 44 -1.28 10.95 9.53
CA ARG A 44 -1.64 11.41 10.88
C ARG A 44 -2.85 10.67 11.44
N PHE A 45 -3.87 10.45 10.61
CA PHE A 45 -5.05 9.67 11.00
C PHE A 45 -4.65 8.25 11.39
N VAL A 46 -3.78 7.61 10.60
CA VAL A 46 -3.26 6.27 10.88
C VAL A 46 -2.48 6.25 12.19
N GLN A 47 -1.55 7.19 12.40
CA GLN A 47 -0.77 7.28 13.63
C GLN A 47 -1.64 7.44 14.89
N ILE A 48 -2.71 8.24 14.82
CA ILE A 48 -3.62 8.47 15.95
C ILE A 48 -4.51 7.26 16.23
N ASN A 49 -4.86 6.49 15.19
CA ASN A 49 -5.84 5.42 15.27
C ASN A 49 -5.24 4.02 15.08
N GLU A 50 -3.91 3.88 15.13
CA GLU A 50 -3.18 2.63 14.96
C GLU A 50 -3.76 1.54 15.87
N GLY A 51 -4.08 0.38 15.28
CA GLY A 51 -4.66 -0.76 15.98
C GLY A 51 -6.18 -0.70 16.19
N LYS A 52 -6.84 0.44 15.95
CA LYS A 52 -8.31 0.52 16.00
C LYS A 52 -8.95 -0.19 14.81
N PHE A 53 -10.18 -0.66 15.01
CA PHE A 53 -10.97 -1.30 13.96
C PHE A 53 -12.15 -0.42 13.57
N LEU A 54 -12.26 -0.14 12.28
CA LEU A 54 -13.43 0.48 11.68
C LEU A 54 -14.32 -0.58 11.05
N GLN A 55 -15.60 -0.58 11.43
CA GLN A 55 -16.60 -1.44 10.82
C GLN A 55 -17.03 -0.85 9.48
N LEU A 56 -16.82 -1.59 8.39
CA LEU A 56 -17.26 -1.21 7.06
C LEU A 56 -18.69 -1.71 6.79
N PRO A 57 -19.46 -1.04 5.91
CA PRO A 57 -20.84 -1.40 5.56
C PRO A 57 -21.04 -2.83 5.05
N ASN A 58 -20.02 -3.44 4.44
CA ASN A 58 -20.05 -4.80 3.92
C ASN A 58 -19.64 -5.86 4.98
N ASN A 59 -19.82 -5.56 6.27
CA ASN A 59 -19.46 -6.38 7.43
C ASN A 59 -17.96 -6.69 7.58
N LEU A 60 -17.10 -6.08 6.76
CA LEU A 60 -15.65 -6.18 6.91
C LEU A 60 -15.15 -5.26 8.01
N LYS A 61 -14.00 -5.61 8.59
CA LYS A 61 -13.31 -4.80 9.61
C LYS A 61 -11.99 -4.33 9.04
N LEU A 62 -11.85 -3.01 8.91
CA LEU A 62 -10.59 -2.37 8.58
C LEU A 62 -9.83 -2.10 9.87
N ARG A 63 -8.70 -2.78 10.06
CA ARG A 63 -7.74 -2.42 11.10
C ARG A 63 -6.90 -1.26 10.60
N ILE A 64 -6.93 -0.13 11.29
CA ILE A 64 -6.09 1.01 10.96
C ILE A 64 -4.65 0.70 11.32
N CYS A 65 -3.76 0.78 10.33
CA CYS A 65 -2.34 0.58 10.53
C CYS A 65 -1.52 1.15 9.37
N GLY A 66 -0.26 1.50 9.65
CA GLY A 66 0.74 1.75 8.62
C GLY A 66 1.26 0.45 7.97
N LEU A 67 2.27 0.57 7.10
CA LEU A 67 2.93 -0.59 6.46
C LEU A 67 3.42 -1.63 7.48
N SER A 68 3.93 -1.18 8.63
CA SER A 68 4.41 -2.03 9.71
C SER A 68 3.34 -2.94 10.33
N GLY A 69 2.05 -2.59 10.19
CA GLY A 69 0.94 -3.41 10.67
C GLY A 69 0.37 -4.37 9.62
N THR A 70 1.03 -4.51 8.47
CA THR A 70 0.63 -5.42 7.37
C THR A 70 1.52 -6.66 7.35
N VAL A 71 1.16 -7.65 6.53
CA VAL A 71 2.00 -8.82 6.22
C VAL A 71 3.33 -8.43 5.54
N TYR A 72 3.42 -7.21 5.00
CA TYR A 72 4.61 -6.61 4.38
C TYR A 72 5.45 -5.81 5.37
N MET A 73 5.31 -6.04 6.69
CA MET A 73 6.13 -5.39 7.70
C MET A 73 7.63 -5.51 7.37
N GLY A 74 8.33 -4.37 7.38
CA GLY A 74 9.77 -4.30 7.07
C GLY A 74 10.10 -4.32 5.57
N GLN A 75 9.12 -4.57 4.70
CA GLN A 75 9.30 -4.59 3.24
C GLN A 75 8.98 -3.22 2.64
N ASN A 76 9.79 -2.20 2.97
CA ASN A 76 9.60 -0.84 2.45
C ASN A 76 9.57 -0.78 0.91
N TYR A 77 10.24 -1.72 0.24
CA TYR A 77 10.22 -1.84 -1.22
C TYR A 77 8.82 -2.13 -1.77
N MET A 78 7.92 -2.78 -1.01
CA MET A 78 6.55 -3.03 -1.46
C MET A 78 5.77 -1.73 -1.64
N LEU A 79 5.91 -0.81 -0.68
CA LEU A 79 5.30 0.51 -0.78
C LEU A 79 5.88 1.30 -1.96
N GLU A 80 7.18 1.19 -2.22
CA GLU A 80 7.79 1.78 -3.41
C GLU A 80 7.30 1.13 -4.71
N SER A 81 7.07 -0.18 -4.73
CA SER A 81 6.49 -0.87 -5.88
C SER A 81 5.07 -0.37 -6.17
N TRP A 82 4.19 -0.30 -5.17
CA TRP A 82 2.82 0.21 -5.35
C TRP A 82 2.79 1.62 -5.92
N LYS A 83 3.72 2.49 -5.52
CA LYS A 83 3.82 3.87 -6.03
C LYS A 83 4.31 3.96 -7.47
N ASN A 84 5.23 3.08 -7.86
CA ASN A 84 6.03 3.28 -9.07
C ASN A 84 5.69 2.34 -10.22
N LEU A 85 5.14 1.15 -9.94
CA LEU A 85 5.16 0.04 -10.89
C LEU A 85 3.78 -0.45 -11.33
N TYR A 86 2.75 -0.27 -10.49
CA TYR A 86 1.42 -0.82 -10.75
C TYR A 86 0.56 0.07 -11.64
N LEU A 87 0.52 1.37 -11.35
CA LEU A 87 -0.32 2.30 -12.12
C LEU A 87 0.40 2.80 -13.38
N PRO A 88 -0.33 3.17 -14.45
CA PRO A 88 0.26 3.73 -15.68
C PRO A 88 1.12 4.98 -15.48
N ARG A 89 0.93 5.67 -14.35
CA ARG A 89 1.76 6.80 -13.91
C ARG A 89 2.16 6.57 -12.46
N LYS A 90 3.40 6.95 -12.13
CA LYS A 90 3.85 7.04 -10.75
C LYS A 90 2.84 7.86 -9.94
N THR A 91 2.38 7.28 -8.84
CA THR A 91 1.32 7.85 -8.02
C THR A 91 1.69 7.60 -6.56
N ASN A 92 1.86 8.67 -5.77
CA ASN A 92 2.14 8.48 -4.35
C ASN A 92 0.95 7.83 -3.65
N MET A 93 1.26 6.91 -2.72
CA MET A 93 0.27 6.20 -1.92
C MET A 93 0.76 6.01 -0.50
N VAL A 94 -0.18 5.88 0.43
CA VAL A 94 0.07 5.51 1.83
C VAL A 94 -0.91 4.43 2.28
N VAL A 95 -0.49 3.60 3.22
CA VAL A 95 -1.33 2.56 3.83
C VAL A 95 -2.30 3.22 4.81
N LEU A 96 -3.60 2.97 4.62
CA LEU A 96 -4.66 3.35 5.56
C LEU A 96 -4.91 2.25 6.60
N GLY A 97 -4.77 1.00 6.18
CA GLY A 97 -4.98 -0.14 7.07
C GLY A 97 -5.01 -1.47 6.32
N ALA A 98 -5.45 -2.50 7.03
CA ALA A 98 -5.57 -3.84 6.51
C ALA A 98 -6.93 -4.46 6.88
N VAL A 99 -7.49 -5.25 5.98
CA VAL A 99 -8.62 -6.14 6.27
C VAL A 99 -8.07 -7.54 6.42
N ASP A 100 -8.07 -8.04 7.65
CA ASP A 100 -7.56 -9.36 8.01
C ASP A 100 -8.63 -10.45 7.84
N ASN A 101 -8.21 -11.69 7.57
CA ASN A 101 -9.08 -12.87 7.46
C ASN A 101 -10.15 -12.75 6.37
N CYS A 102 -9.86 -12.07 5.26
CA CYS A 102 -10.71 -12.13 4.09
C CYS A 102 -10.55 -13.50 3.41
N LEU A 103 -11.56 -13.96 2.66
CA LEU A 103 -11.39 -15.11 1.76
C LEU A 103 -10.59 -14.65 0.53
N SER A 104 -9.32 -14.29 0.72
CA SER A 104 -8.38 -13.90 -0.32
C SER A 104 -7.33 -14.98 -0.54
N MET A 105 -6.76 -15.03 -1.74
CA MET A 105 -5.59 -15.88 -2.04
C MET A 105 -4.27 -15.25 -1.60
N ALA A 106 -4.30 -13.99 -1.18
CA ALA A 106 -3.13 -13.24 -0.75
C ALA A 106 -2.46 -13.84 0.52
N PRO A 107 -1.13 -13.70 0.67
CA PRO A 107 -0.41 -14.09 1.87
C PRO A 107 -1.06 -13.53 3.14
N GLY A 108 -1.32 -14.41 4.11
CA GLY A 108 -1.94 -14.03 5.38
C GLY A 108 -3.42 -13.65 5.30
N ASN A 109 -4.09 -13.90 4.16
CA ASN A 109 -5.51 -13.59 3.95
C ASN A 109 -5.83 -12.12 4.24
N GLN A 110 -4.90 -11.23 3.90
CA GLN A 110 -4.94 -9.81 4.23
C GLN A 110 -5.03 -8.96 2.97
N LEU A 111 -6.01 -8.05 2.93
CA LEU A 111 -6.09 -6.98 1.93
C LEU A 111 -5.46 -5.72 2.51
N VAL A 112 -4.47 -5.14 1.83
CA VAL A 112 -3.87 -3.86 2.24
C VAL A 112 -4.62 -2.72 1.57
N ILE A 113 -5.15 -1.80 2.36
CA ILE A 113 -5.91 -0.65 1.88
C ILE A 113 -5.00 0.56 1.75
N LEU A 114 -4.92 1.11 0.55
CA LEU A 114 -4.05 2.21 0.16
C LEU A 114 -4.88 3.44 -0.23
N VAL A 115 -4.41 4.61 0.15
CA VAL A 115 -4.93 5.90 -0.32
C VAL A 115 -3.89 6.51 -1.25
N ALA A 116 -4.29 6.75 -2.50
CA ALA A 116 -3.45 7.42 -3.49
C ALA A 116 -3.59 8.95 -3.41
N GLU A 117 -2.59 9.70 -3.88
CA GLU A 117 -2.64 11.16 -3.95
C GLU A 117 -3.74 11.71 -4.88
N THR A 118 -4.32 10.84 -5.71
CA THR A 118 -5.52 11.13 -6.49
C THR A 118 -6.81 11.14 -5.65
N GLY A 119 -6.75 10.69 -4.40
CA GLY A 119 -7.88 10.43 -3.53
C GLY A 119 -8.54 9.06 -3.72
N HIS A 120 -8.14 8.32 -4.75
CA HIS A 120 -8.62 6.95 -5.00
C HIS A 120 -8.15 6.00 -3.91
N ILE A 121 -8.96 4.97 -3.65
CA ILE A 121 -8.67 3.94 -2.68
C ILE A 121 -8.43 2.63 -3.42
N PHE A 122 -7.33 1.97 -3.08
CA PHE A 122 -6.94 0.68 -3.65
C PHE A 122 -6.89 -0.39 -2.58
N ALA A 123 -7.25 -1.62 -2.95
CA ALA A 123 -6.92 -2.82 -2.20
C ALA A 123 -5.80 -3.55 -2.95
N TYR A 124 -4.74 -3.89 -2.23
CA TYR A 124 -3.70 -4.78 -2.74
C TYR A 124 -4.00 -6.22 -2.32
N GLU A 125 -4.06 -7.11 -3.30
CA GLU A 125 -4.26 -8.55 -3.16
C GLU A 125 -3.39 -9.27 -4.20
N ASP A 126 -2.55 -10.22 -3.76
CA ASP A 126 -1.85 -11.18 -4.64
C ASP A 126 -1.23 -10.56 -5.93
N GLU A 127 -0.33 -9.58 -5.77
CA GLU A 127 0.30 -8.88 -6.90
C GLU A 127 -0.63 -8.07 -7.81
N GLU A 128 -1.82 -7.71 -7.32
CA GLU A 128 -2.78 -6.83 -7.99
C GLU A 128 -3.21 -5.66 -7.11
N LEU A 129 -3.31 -4.46 -7.71
CA LEU A 129 -4.01 -3.32 -7.13
C LEU A 129 -5.41 -3.23 -7.74
N HIS A 130 -6.42 -3.46 -6.91
CA HIS A 130 -7.82 -3.24 -7.26
C HIS A 130 -8.21 -1.85 -6.82
N LYS A 131 -8.69 -1.00 -7.73
CA LYS A 131 -9.35 0.24 -7.31
C LYS A 131 -10.69 -0.14 -6.69
N ILE A 132 -10.94 0.29 -5.46
CA ILE A 132 -12.15 -0.06 -4.70
C ILE A 132 -13.05 1.14 -4.39
N SER A 133 -12.54 2.36 -4.59
CA SER A 133 -13.35 3.58 -4.44
C SER A 133 -12.67 4.79 -5.09
N ASN A 134 -13.45 5.80 -5.48
CA ASN A 134 -12.91 7.06 -5.99
C ASN A 134 -12.58 8.06 -4.87
N SER A 135 -13.03 7.83 -3.64
CA SER A 135 -12.73 8.72 -2.52
C SER A 135 -12.87 8.02 -1.17
N CYS A 136 -12.18 8.51 -0.14
CA CYS A 136 -12.40 8.06 1.24
C CYS A 136 -13.88 8.17 1.66
N LYS A 137 -14.59 9.24 1.21
CA LYS A 137 -16.00 9.42 1.55
C LYS A 137 -16.87 8.28 0.99
N GLU A 138 -16.66 7.90 -0.26
CA GLU A 138 -17.37 6.77 -0.87
C GLU A 138 -16.98 5.45 -0.19
N PHE A 139 -15.69 5.23 0.03
CA PHE A 139 -15.19 4.03 0.71
C PHE A 139 -15.80 3.81 2.10
N PHE A 140 -15.87 4.84 2.95
CA PHE A 140 -16.48 4.69 4.28
C PHE A 140 -18.01 4.57 4.23
N LYS A 141 -18.65 5.04 3.16
CA LYS A 141 -20.11 4.95 2.97
C LYS A 141 -20.55 3.60 2.39
N GLU A 142 -19.74 3.01 1.52
CA GLU A 142 -20.11 1.83 0.71
C GLU A 142 -19.31 0.58 1.09
N GLY A 143 -18.14 0.74 1.72
CA GLY A 143 -17.21 -0.32 2.03
C GLY A 143 -16.29 -0.64 0.84
N ILE A 144 -15.81 -1.88 0.81
CA ILE A 144 -15.02 -2.40 -0.30
C ILE A 144 -15.99 -2.85 -1.40
N THR A 145 -15.94 -2.15 -2.54
CA THR A 145 -16.62 -2.52 -3.77
C THR A 145 -15.56 -2.69 -4.85
N ILE A 146 -15.36 -3.91 -5.34
CA ILE A 146 -14.36 -4.16 -6.39
C ILE A 146 -14.87 -3.50 -7.68
N THR A 147 -14.10 -2.55 -8.20
CA THR A 147 -14.35 -1.98 -9.53
C THR A 147 -13.69 -2.87 -10.60
N ASN A 148 -14.01 -2.64 -11.87
CA ASN A 148 -13.35 -3.34 -12.98
C ASN A 148 -11.93 -2.79 -13.28
N GLU A 149 -11.40 -1.88 -12.45
CA GLU A 149 -10.06 -1.32 -12.60
C GLU A 149 -9.08 -2.10 -11.71
N VAL A 150 -8.37 -3.05 -12.33
CA VAL A 150 -7.34 -3.88 -11.72
C VAL A 150 -6.01 -3.63 -12.41
N TYR A 151 -4.95 -3.50 -11.63
CA TYR A 151 -3.60 -3.25 -12.11
C TYR A 151 -2.67 -4.33 -11.56
N SER A 152 -2.15 -5.19 -12.42
CA SER A 152 -1.18 -6.22 -12.05
C SER A 152 0.25 -5.67 -12.18
N TYR A 153 1.19 -6.32 -11.50
CA TYR A 153 2.60 -6.01 -11.70
C TYR A 153 2.98 -6.25 -13.19
N PRO A 154 3.71 -5.33 -13.85
CA PRO A 154 4.03 -5.49 -15.26
C PRO A 154 4.96 -6.69 -15.51
N ASP A 155 4.54 -7.63 -16.36
CA ASP A 155 5.30 -8.82 -16.77
C ASP A 155 6.68 -8.49 -17.36
N THR A 156 6.83 -7.28 -17.91
CA THR A 156 8.09 -6.77 -18.46
C THR A 156 8.40 -5.42 -17.84
N PRO A 157 9.60 -5.22 -17.24
CA PRO A 157 10.00 -3.89 -16.79
C PRO A 157 9.99 -2.95 -18.00
N SER A 158 9.17 -1.91 -17.93
CA SER A 158 9.13 -0.88 -18.97
C SER A 158 10.51 -0.21 -19.04
N PRO A 159 11.17 -0.18 -20.21
CA PRO A 159 12.48 0.45 -20.35
C PRO A 159 12.46 1.96 -20.04
N ALA A 160 11.26 2.56 -20.03
CA ALA A 160 11.03 4.00 -19.96
C ALA A 160 11.47 4.71 -18.67
N GLY A 161 11.84 3.98 -17.62
CA GLY A 161 12.30 4.58 -16.35
C GLY A 161 13.82 4.67 -16.18
N SER A 162 14.59 3.82 -16.89
CA SER A 162 16.05 3.65 -16.65
C SER A 162 16.93 4.23 -17.75
N ASP A 163 16.33 4.56 -18.91
CA ASP A 163 17.09 5.00 -20.09
C ASP A 163 17.55 6.46 -20.00
N GLN A 164 17.03 7.24 -19.05
CA GLN A 164 17.40 8.65 -18.84
C GLN A 164 18.32 8.86 -17.63
N ASP A 165 18.61 7.82 -16.85
CA ASP A 165 19.52 7.91 -15.72
C ASP A 165 20.97 7.99 -16.25
N GLU A 166 21.65 9.11 -15.97
CA GLU A 166 23.01 9.37 -16.44
C GLU A 166 24.02 8.33 -15.94
N GLU A 167 23.82 7.79 -14.73
CA GLU A 167 24.69 6.75 -14.16
C GLU A 167 24.50 5.43 -14.91
N ILE A 168 23.24 5.08 -15.19
CA ILE A 168 22.92 3.88 -15.99
C ILE A 168 23.44 4.02 -17.43
N GLN A 169 23.33 5.20 -18.04
CA GLN A 169 23.90 5.46 -19.36
C GLN A 169 25.42 5.30 -19.37
N LYS A 170 26.10 5.81 -18.34
CA LYS A 170 27.55 5.69 -18.19
C LYS A 170 27.99 4.24 -18.04
N ILE A 171 27.34 3.46 -17.16
CA ILE A 171 27.61 2.03 -16.97
C ILE A 171 27.42 1.25 -18.28
N ARG A 172 26.34 1.54 -19.02
CA ARG A 172 26.07 0.90 -20.32
C ARG A 172 27.12 1.27 -21.38
N ALA A 173 27.54 2.53 -21.41
CA ALA A 173 28.59 3.00 -22.33
C ALA A 173 29.93 2.32 -22.03
N GLU A 174 30.33 2.24 -20.76
CA GLU A 174 31.54 1.56 -20.31
C GLU A 174 31.50 0.06 -20.64
N THR A 175 30.35 -0.60 -20.39
CA THR A 175 30.13 -2.01 -20.71
C THR A 175 30.27 -2.27 -22.22
N ARG A 176 29.62 -1.45 -23.07
CA ARG A 176 29.74 -1.56 -24.53
C ARG A 176 31.18 -1.34 -24.99
N GLN A 177 31.88 -0.38 -24.40
CA GLN A 177 33.28 -0.13 -24.73
C GLN A 177 34.17 -1.33 -24.39
N PHE A 178 33.96 -1.97 -23.24
CA PHE A 178 34.69 -3.16 -22.83
C PHE A 178 34.45 -4.35 -23.76
N VAL A 179 33.17 -4.61 -24.09
CA VAL A 179 32.78 -5.70 -25.01
C VAL A 179 33.38 -5.46 -26.40
N ASN A 180 33.27 -4.25 -26.94
CA ASN A 180 33.81 -3.93 -28.27
C ASN A 180 35.34 -4.04 -28.32
N LYS A 181 36.06 -3.60 -27.28
CA LYS A 181 37.53 -3.78 -27.20
C LYS A 181 37.93 -5.24 -27.19
N SER A 182 37.08 -6.11 -26.64
CA SER A 182 37.35 -7.54 -26.51
C SER A 182 36.80 -8.36 -27.68
N ALA A 183 36.01 -7.75 -28.56
CA ALA A 183 35.35 -8.42 -29.68
C ALA A 183 36.35 -8.95 -30.71
N ASP A 184 37.36 -8.15 -31.05
CA ASP A 184 38.40 -8.54 -32.01
C ASP A 184 39.27 -9.67 -31.44
N VAL A 185 39.61 -9.61 -30.15
CA VAL A 185 40.39 -10.66 -29.45
C VAL A 185 39.62 -11.98 -29.39
N PHE A 186 38.32 -11.92 -29.09
CA PHE A 186 37.46 -13.10 -29.05
C PHE A 186 37.26 -13.69 -30.45
N LYS A 187 37.15 -12.85 -31.47
CA LYS A 187 37.06 -13.28 -32.87
C LYS A 187 38.33 -13.97 -33.34
N GLU A 188 39.50 -13.40 -33.03
CA GLU A 188 40.80 -14.05 -33.30
C GLU A 188 40.99 -15.39 -32.57
N LEU A 189 40.35 -15.57 -31.41
CA LEU A 189 40.37 -16.84 -30.68
C LEU A 189 39.47 -17.89 -31.33
N LEU A 190 38.30 -17.48 -31.81
CA LEU A 190 37.35 -18.37 -32.50
C LEU A 190 37.86 -18.81 -33.88
N ASP A 191 38.56 -17.92 -34.60
CA ASP A 191 39.14 -18.22 -35.92
C ASP A 191 40.35 -19.19 -35.84
N LYS A 192 40.82 -19.55 -34.63
CA LYS A 192 41.90 -20.52 -34.39
C LYS A 192 41.42 -21.95 -34.11
N PHE A 193 40.12 -22.19 -34.11
CA PHE A 193 39.49 -23.51 -34.04
C PHE A 193 38.79 -23.84 -35.37
#